data_AF-A0A2A5B560-F1
#
_entry.id   AF-A0A2A5B560-F1
#
_cell.length_a   1.000
_cell.length_b   1.000
_cell.length_c   1.000
_cell.angle_alpha   90.00
_cell.angle_beta   90.00
_cell.angle_gamma   90.00
#
_symmetry.space_group_name_H-M   'P 1'
#
loop_
_entity.id
_entity.type
_entity.pdbx_description
1 polymer ?
#
loop_
_entity_poly.entity_id
_entity_poly.type
_entity_poly.pdbx_seq_one_letter_code
_entity_poly.pdbx_strand_id
1 'polypeptide(L)'
;MNAANQALKRTLLLITKTIGVLSASFLFTLCYITPLSAQQTSNAASDADAFFDWVEYSYPQIFSPARANTELLQDYFVRHYTSTDTYLGVRDNLVYGYG
;
A
#
# COMPACT_ATOMS: atom_id res chain seq x y z
N MET A 1 40.41 42.08 28.96
CA MET A 1 39.66 41.11 28.13
C MET A 1 38.73 41.88 27.21
N ASN A 2 39.10 42.00 25.93
CA ASN A 2 38.55 42.97 24.98
C ASN A 2 37.10 42.66 24.58
N ALA A 3 36.24 43.68 24.44
CA ALA A 3 34.82 43.55 24.06
C ALA A 3 34.62 42.77 22.75
N ALA A 4 35.59 42.85 21.84
CA ALA A 4 35.65 42.06 20.61
C ALA A 4 35.63 40.54 20.87
N ASN A 5 36.30 40.05 21.93
CA ASN A 5 36.34 38.63 22.26
C ASN A 5 35.01 38.15 22.87
N GLN A 6 34.21 39.05 23.45
CA GLN A 6 32.87 38.73 23.93
C GLN A 6 31.85 38.73 22.80
N ALA A 7 31.98 39.67 21.85
CA ALA A 7 31.15 39.69 20.64
C ALA A 7 31.36 38.41 19.81
N LEU A 8 32.61 37.98 19.63
CA LEU A 8 32.93 36.76 18.87
C LEU A 8 32.35 35.49 19.51
N LYS A 9 32.37 35.39 20.85
CA LYS A 9 31.75 34.27 21.59
C LYS A 9 30.23 34.25 21.44
N ARG A 10 29.58 35.41 21.47
CA ARG A 10 28.12 35.53 21.28
C ARG A 10 27.71 35.16 19.86
N THR A 11 28.45 35.63 18.86
CA THR A 11 28.20 35.30 17.45
C THR A 11 28.39 33.81 17.17
N LEU A 12 29.46 33.21 17.70
CA LEU A 12 29.72 31.77 17.54
C LEU A 12 28.60 30.94 18.19
N LEU A 13 28.17 31.30 19.39
CA LEU A 13 27.09 30.62 20.11
C LEU A 13 25.75 30.69 19.36
N LEU A 14 25.45 31.84 18.74
CA LEU A 14 24.23 32.02 17.93
C LEU A 14 24.26 31.14 16.68
N ILE A 15 25.39 31.08 15.97
CA ILE A 15 25.55 30.24 14.76
C ILE A 15 25.36 28.75 15.10
N THR A 16 25.98 28.25 16.17
CA THR A 16 25.84 26.84 16.57
C THR A 16 24.40 26.48 16.93
N LYS A 17 23.67 27.41 17.58
CA LYS A 17 22.27 27.22 17.95
C LYS A 17 21.33 27.24 16.73
N THR A 18 21.60 28.09 15.73
CA THR A 18 20.82 28.14 14.49
C THR A 18 21.00 26.89 13.63
N ILE A 19 22.20 26.32 13.57
CA ILE A 19 22.48 25.08 12.82
C ILE A 19 21.77 23.87 13.45
N GLY A 20 21.69 23.80 14.79
CA GLY A 20 20.98 22.73 15.51
C GLY A 20 19.46 22.73 15.27
N VAL A 21 18.85 23.90 15.07
CA VAL A 21 17.40 24.03 14.84
C VAL A 21 17.02 23.64 13.40
N LEU A 22 17.93 23.82 12.43
CA LEU A 22 17.74 23.43 11.03
C LEU A 22 17.74 21.90 10.84
N SER A 23 18.54 21.15 11.61
CA SER A 23 18.57 19.67 11.49
C SER A 23 17.32 19.00 12.08
N ALA A 24 16.77 19.56 13.16
CA ALA A 24 15.55 19.06 13.81
C ALA A 24 14.30 19.29 12.95
N SER A 25 14.27 20.36 12.15
CA SER A 25 13.13 20.73 11.29
C SER A 25 13.06 19.88 10.01
N PHE A 26 14.22 19.42 9.52
CA PHE A 26 14.31 18.60 8.30
C PHE A 26 13.84 17.15 8.52
N LEU A 27 14.02 16.62 9.74
CA LEU A 27 13.58 15.27 10.11
C LEU A 27 12.08 15.17 10.41
N PHE A 28 11.43 16.28 10.78
CA PHE A 28 9.99 16.31 11.08
C PHE A 28 9.11 16.40 9.82
N THR A 29 9.66 16.88 8.71
CA THR A 29 8.92 17.07 7.45
C THR A 29 8.81 15.77 6.63
N LEU A 30 9.70 14.79 6.85
CA LEU A 30 9.74 13.55 6.07
C LEU A 30 8.71 12.49 6.50
N CYS A 31 8.05 12.65 7.65
CA CYS A 31 7.09 11.67 8.19
C CYS A 31 5.63 11.87 7.72
N TYR A 32 5.32 13.01 7.08
CA TYR A 32 3.96 13.31 6.60
C TYR A 32 3.62 12.70 5.24
N ILE A 33 4.56 12.02 4.59
CA ILE A 33 4.36 11.35 3.31
C ILE A 33 4.28 9.84 3.54
N THR A 34 3.38 9.40 4.43
CA THR A 34 3.02 7.97 4.47
C THR A 34 2.08 7.68 3.30
N PRO A 35 2.30 6.61 2.51
CA PRO A 35 1.38 6.28 1.43
C PRO A 35 0.07 5.74 2.01
N LEU A 36 -1.04 6.44 1.73
CA LEU A 36 -2.43 6.01 1.95
C LEU A 36 -2.79 4.72 1.16
N SER A 37 -1.86 4.17 0.40
CA SER A 37 -2.06 3.09 -0.56
C SER A 37 -2.29 1.70 0.05
N ALA A 38 -2.03 1.50 1.35
CA ALA A 38 -2.10 0.18 1.98
C ALA A 38 -3.53 -0.28 2.31
N GLN A 39 -4.50 0.63 2.40
CA GLN A 39 -5.90 0.28 2.76
C GLN A 39 -6.74 -0.14 1.55
N GLN A 40 -6.34 0.21 0.32
CA GLN A 40 -7.13 -0.08 -0.87
C GLN A 40 -7.04 -1.55 -1.29
N THR A 41 -5.89 -2.20 -1.05
CA THR A 41 -5.65 -3.58 -1.48
C THR A 41 -6.37 -4.62 -0.61
N SER A 42 -6.49 -4.38 0.70
CA SER A 42 -7.21 -5.30 1.60
C SER A 42 -8.71 -5.35 1.29
N ASN A 43 -9.31 -4.21 0.99
CA ASN A 43 -10.73 -4.13 0.64
C ASN A 43 -10.99 -4.75 -0.74
N ALA A 44 -10.12 -4.49 -1.71
CA ALA A 44 -10.24 -5.08 -3.04
C ALA A 44 -10.12 -6.63 -3.00
N ALA A 45 -9.22 -7.15 -2.17
CA ALA A 45 -9.08 -8.60 -1.97
C ALA A 45 -10.34 -9.21 -1.34
N SER A 46 -10.88 -8.61 -0.27
CA SER A 46 -12.10 -9.10 0.38
C SER A 46 -13.32 -9.04 -0.55
N ASP A 47 -13.43 -8.00 -1.36
CA ASP A 47 -14.52 -7.84 -2.32
C ASP A 47 -14.43 -8.87 -3.44
N ALA A 48 -13.21 -9.14 -3.93
CA ALA A 48 -12.96 -10.19 -4.91
C ALA A 48 -13.32 -11.58 -4.36
N ASP A 49 -12.91 -11.90 -3.13
CA ASP A 49 -13.26 -13.17 -2.48
C ASP A 49 -14.78 -13.33 -2.32
N ALA A 50 -15.49 -12.28 -1.88
CA ALA A 50 -16.94 -12.33 -1.76
C ALA A 50 -17.63 -12.56 -3.12
N PHE A 51 -17.12 -11.92 -4.19
CA PHE A 51 -17.60 -12.17 -5.55
C PHE A 51 -17.35 -13.60 -6.01
N PHE A 52 -16.16 -14.14 -5.74
CA PHE A 52 -15.81 -15.51 -6.10
C PHE A 52 -16.67 -16.53 -5.38
N ASP A 53 -16.87 -16.38 -4.08
CA ASP A 53 -17.74 -17.27 -3.30
C ASP A 53 -19.19 -17.24 -3.80
N TRP A 54 -19.67 -16.05 -4.23
CA TRP A 54 -21.00 -15.92 -4.83
C TRP A 54 -21.12 -16.68 -6.15
N VAL A 55 -20.13 -16.59 -7.06
CA VAL A 55 -20.20 -17.32 -8.33
C VAL A 55 -20.05 -18.82 -8.16
N GLU A 56 -19.23 -19.28 -7.22
CA GLU A 56 -19.07 -20.71 -6.89
C GLU A 56 -20.40 -21.30 -6.40
N TYR A 57 -21.11 -20.54 -5.56
CA TYR A 57 -22.44 -20.93 -5.09
C TYR A 57 -23.49 -20.90 -6.21
N SER A 58 -23.44 -19.88 -7.07
CA SER A 58 -24.47 -19.63 -8.08
C SER A 58 -24.31 -20.52 -9.32
N TYR A 59 -23.07 -20.86 -9.69
CA TYR A 59 -22.74 -21.61 -10.90
C TYR A 59 -21.73 -22.73 -10.63
N PRO A 60 -22.05 -23.69 -9.75
CA PRO A 60 -21.11 -24.75 -9.32
C PRO A 60 -20.68 -25.68 -10.46
N GLN A 61 -21.45 -25.74 -11.55
CA GLN A 61 -21.12 -26.52 -12.75
C GLN A 61 -19.99 -25.92 -13.59
N ILE A 62 -19.68 -24.62 -13.41
CA ILE A 62 -18.64 -23.90 -14.13
C ILE A 62 -17.48 -23.57 -13.19
N PHE A 63 -17.78 -23.15 -11.96
CA PHE A 63 -16.77 -22.76 -10.97
C PHE A 63 -16.62 -23.86 -9.93
N SER A 64 -15.86 -24.91 -10.29
CA SER A 64 -15.56 -26.06 -9.43
C SER A 64 -14.06 -26.42 -9.47
N PRO A 65 -13.46 -26.78 -8.32
CA PRO A 65 -14.06 -26.92 -7.00
C PRO A 65 -14.34 -25.56 -6.33
N ALA A 66 -15.34 -25.53 -5.44
CA ALA A 66 -15.57 -24.37 -4.59
C ALA A 66 -14.39 -24.16 -3.62
N ARG A 67 -14.22 -22.91 -3.17
CA ARG A 67 -13.09 -22.43 -2.36
C ARG A 67 -11.76 -22.63 -3.05
N ALA A 68 -11.73 -22.37 -4.36
CA ALA A 68 -10.46 -22.27 -5.07
C ALA A 68 -9.62 -21.14 -4.46
N ASN A 69 -8.29 -21.28 -4.51
CA ASN A 69 -7.41 -20.28 -3.91
C ASN A 69 -7.41 -18.99 -4.75
N THR A 70 -7.55 -17.84 -4.09
CA THR A 70 -7.39 -16.54 -4.73
C THR A 70 -5.91 -16.18 -4.81
N GLU A 71 -5.44 -15.88 -6.02
CA GLU A 71 -4.08 -15.47 -6.30
C GLU A 71 -4.05 -14.04 -6.84
N LEU A 72 -3.02 -13.27 -6.46
CA LEU A 72 -2.78 -11.95 -7.02
C LEU A 72 -1.76 -12.08 -8.17
N LEU A 73 -2.20 -11.86 -9.40
CA LEU A 73 -1.37 -11.92 -10.60
C LEU A 73 -1.44 -10.60 -11.35
N GLN A 74 -0.35 -9.83 -11.37
CA GLN A 74 -0.27 -8.55 -12.13
C GLN A 74 -1.47 -7.62 -11.85
N ASP A 75 -1.80 -7.46 -10.57
CA ASP A 75 -2.94 -6.67 -10.04
C ASP A 75 -4.33 -7.27 -10.29
N TYR A 76 -4.43 -8.49 -10.82
CA TYR A 76 -5.67 -9.25 -10.86
C TYR A 76 -5.80 -10.15 -9.64
N PHE A 77 -6.96 -10.14 -9.00
CA PHE A 77 -7.35 -11.26 -8.14
C PHE A 77 -7.92 -12.34 -9.04
N VAL A 78 -7.38 -13.56 -8.98
CA VAL A 78 -7.72 -14.66 -9.89
C VAL A 78 -7.97 -15.94 -9.10
N ARG A 79 -8.99 -16.71 -9.48
CA ARG A 79 -9.17 -18.11 -9.08
C ARG A 79 -9.13 -19.02 -10.30
N HIS A 80 -8.41 -20.14 -10.18
CA HIS A 80 -8.42 -21.22 -11.17
C HIS A 80 -9.25 -22.40 -10.64
N TYR A 81 -10.24 -22.79 -11.42
CA TYR A 81 -11.16 -23.89 -11.14
C TYR A 81 -10.69 -25.13 -11.89
N THR A 82 -9.91 -25.97 -11.21
CA THR A 82 -9.20 -27.09 -11.83
C THR A 82 -10.11 -28.18 -12.40
N SER A 83 -11.35 -28.31 -11.94
CA SER A 83 -12.28 -29.33 -12.48
C SER A 83 -12.81 -28.96 -13.86
N THR A 84 -12.91 -27.66 -14.16
CA THR A 84 -13.49 -27.12 -15.39
C THR A 84 -12.47 -26.37 -16.24
N ASP A 85 -11.21 -26.34 -15.79
CA ASP A 85 -10.11 -25.55 -16.36
C ASP A 85 -10.48 -24.08 -16.63
N THR A 86 -11.33 -23.53 -15.77
CA THR A 86 -11.83 -22.16 -15.92
C THR A 86 -11.05 -21.21 -15.02
N TYR A 87 -10.66 -20.08 -15.56
CA TYR A 87 -10.04 -18.97 -14.83
C TYR A 87 -11.04 -17.83 -14.71
N LEU A 88 -11.16 -17.29 -13.50
CA LEU A 88 -11.97 -16.12 -13.23
C LEU A 88 -11.13 -15.08 -12.51
N GLY A 89 -11.12 -13.86 -13.02
CA GLY A 89 -10.34 -12.76 -12.46
C GLY A 89 -11.15 -11.49 -12.29
N VAL A 90 -10.74 -10.66 -11.33
CA VAL A 90 -11.29 -9.31 -11.10
C VAL A 90 -10.15 -8.31 -11.02
N ARG A 91 -10.30 -7.19 -11.73
CA ARG A 91 -9.40 -6.03 -11.67
C ARG A 91 -10.14 -4.77 -12.09
N ASP A 92 -9.90 -3.65 -11.41
CA ASP A 92 -10.48 -2.34 -11.76
C ASP A 92 -12.01 -2.39 -11.96
N ASN A 93 -12.72 -3.12 -11.07
CA ASN A 93 -14.17 -3.35 -11.14
C ASN A 93 -14.67 -4.09 -12.39
N LEU A 94 -13.76 -4.70 -13.17
CA LEU A 94 -14.08 -5.54 -14.31
C LEU A 94 -13.87 -7.02 -13.95
N VAL A 95 -14.71 -7.86 -14.52
CA VAL A 95 -14.65 -9.33 -14.39
C VAL A 95 -14.13 -9.92 -15.69
N TYR A 96 -13.19 -10.85 -15.57
CA TYR A 96 -12.54 -11.54 -16.68
C TYR A 96 -12.73 -13.04 -16.53
N GLY A 97 -13.08 -13.72 -17.61
CA GLY A 97 -13.23 -15.18 -17.64
C GLY A 97 -12.47 -15.77 -18.82
N TYR A 98 -11.85 -16.93 -18.60
CA TYR A 98 -11.18 -17.72 -19.63
C TYR A 98 -11.43 -19.22 -19.36
N GLY A 99 -11.68 -20.00 -20.41
CA GLY A 99 -11.96 -21.44 -20.36
C GLY A 99 -12.16 -22.02 -21.75
#